data_AF-A0A453CK16-F1
#
_entry.id   AF-A0A453CK16-F1
#
_cell.length_a   1.000
_cell.length_b   1.000
_cell.length_c   1.000
_cell.angle_alpha   90.00
_cell.angle_beta   90.00
_cell.angle_gamma   90.00
#
_symmetry.space_group_name_H-M   'P 1'
#
loop_
_entity.id
_entity.type
_entity.pdbx_description
1 polymer ?
#
loop_
_entity_poly.entity_id
_entity_poly.type
_entity_poly.pdbx_seq_one_letter_code
_entity_poly.pdbx_strand_id
1 'polypeptide(L)'
;MQTILTLGNALNQGTARGSAVGFRLDSLLKLSDTRARNNKMTLMHYLCKLLAEKLPELLDFDKDLIHLEAASKIQLKLLAEEMQAINKGLEKVEQELAASVNDGAISVGFRKALKSFLDSAEAVVRSLISLYSEVGRNADSLAQYFGEDPARCPFEQVTSILVIFVNMFKKSRDENARTVEAEKKKMEKEKASMSTIKGSE
;
A
#
# COMPACT_ATOMS: atom_id res chain seq x y z
N MET A 1 1.00 10.04 9.51
CA MET A 1 -0.23 9.78 10.29
C MET A 1 -0.46 10.77 11.44
N GLN A 2 0.54 11.06 12.29
CA GLN A 2 0.35 11.96 13.44
C GLN A 2 -0.20 13.35 13.08
N THR A 3 0.30 13.97 12.01
CA THR A 3 -0.21 15.27 11.53
C THR A 3 -1.70 15.22 11.20
N ILE A 4 -2.18 14.12 10.61
CA ILE A 4 -3.60 13.92 10.29
C ILE A 4 -4.42 13.83 11.57
N LEU A 5 -3.94 13.08 12.58
CA LEU A 5 -4.61 12.98 13.88
C LEU A 5 -4.72 14.36 14.57
N THR A 6 -3.63 15.13 14.60
CA THR A 6 -3.62 16.49 15.16
C THR A 6 -4.61 17.41 14.46
N LEU A 7 -4.63 17.39 13.12
CA LEU A 7 -5.61 18.16 12.34
C LEU A 7 -7.05 17.71 12.63
N GLY A 8 -7.28 16.40 12.65
CA GLY A 8 -8.59 15.83 12.97
C GLY A 8 -9.09 16.26 14.35
N ASN A 9 -8.23 16.19 15.36
CA ASN A 9 -8.57 16.60 16.73
C ASN A 9 -8.87 18.10 16.83
N ALA A 10 -8.09 18.94 16.15
CA ALA A 10 -8.34 20.38 16.11
C ALA A 10 -9.68 20.71 15.45
N LEU A 11 -10.02 20.05 14.34
CA LEU A 11 -11.29 20.26 13.63
C LEU A 11 -12.51 19.73 14.39
N ASN A 12 -12.33 18.67 15.19
CA ASN A 12 -13.40 18.03 15.95
C ASN A 12 -13.45 18.49 17.42
N GLN A 13 -12.74 19.56 17.79
CA GLN A 13 -12.72 20.09 19.15
C GLN A 13 -14.14 20.38 19.64
N GLY A 14 -14.46 19.92 20.85
CA GLY A 14 -15.80 20.08 21.45
C GLY A 14 -16.86 19.10 20.93
N THR A 15 -16.51 18.17 20.05
CA THR A 15 -17.40 17.07 19.60
C THR A 15 -16.97 15.74 20.21
N ALA A 16 -17.82 14.71 20.11
CA ALA A 16 -17.50 13.35 20.52
C ALA A 16 -16.31 12.71 19.74
N ARG A 17 -15.89 13.32 18.62
CA ARG A 17 -14.74 12.89 17.81
C ARG A 17 -13.46 13.68 18.10
N GLY A 18 -13.51 14.64 19.03
CA GLY A 18 -12.33 15.37 19.49
C GLY A 18 -11.48 14.54 20.46
N SER A 19 -10.23 14.96 20.67
CA SER A 19 -9.28 14.30 21.60
C SER A 19 -9.08 12.80 21.36
N ALA A 20 -9.20 12.35 20.10
CA ALA A 20 -8.94 10.98 19.72
C ALA A 20 -7.45 10.65 19.86
N VAL A 21 -7.15 9.42 20.26
CA VAL A 21 -5.78 8.87 20.33
C VAL A 21 -5.34 8.20 19.02
N GLY A 22 -6.29 7.98 18.11
CA GLY A 22 -6.09 7.34 16.82
C GLY A 22 -7.36 7.42 15.97
N PHE A 23 -7.29 6.93 14.73
CA PHE A 23 -8.43 6.87 13.82
C PHE A 23 -8.36 5.59 12.99
N ARG A 24 -9.53 5.12 12.53
CA ARG A 24 -9.66 3.94 11.67
C ARG A 24 -9.06 4.20 10.30
N LEU A 25 -8.48 3.18 9.67
CA LEU A 25 -7.72 3.34 8.43
C LEU A 25 -8.55 3.96 7.29
N ASP A 26 -9.83 3.61 7.21
CA ASP A 26 -10.80 4.13 6.24
C ASP A 26 -11.01 5.66 6.33
N SER A 27 -10.68 6.27 7.47
CA SER A 27 -10.86 7.71 7.69
C SER A 27 -9.89 8.53 6.83
N LEU A 28 -8.80 7.92 6.35
CA LEU A 28 -7.89 8.55 5.37
C LEU A 28 -8.62 8.96 4.08
N LEU A 29 -9.63 8.20 3.67
CA LEU A 29 -10.37 8.45 2.42
C LEU A 29 -11.20 9.74 2.49
N LYS A 30 -11.59 10.16 3.71
CA LYS A 30 -12.44 11.34 3.95
C LYS A 30 -11.68 12.67 3.87
N LEU A 31 -10.35 12.64 3.78
CA LEU A 31 -9.51 13.84 3.74
C LEU A 31 -9.73 14.67 2.47
N SER A 32 -10.10 14.04 1.35
CA SER A 32 -10.46 14.75 0.12
C SER A 32 -11.92 15.23 0.08
N ASP A 33 -12.78 14.67 0.93
CA ASP A 33 -14.19 15.06 0.99
C ASP A 33 -14.42 16.26 1.93
N THR A 34 -13.58 16.39 2.95
CA THR A 34 -13.65 17.48 3.91
C THR A 34 -13.14 18.77 3.27
N ARG A 35 -14.04 19.72 2.98
CA ARG A 35 -13.72 20.99 2.29
C ARG A 35 -13.69 22.19 3.23
N ALA A 36 -12.83 23.15 2.91
CA ALA A 36 -12.87 24.48 3.51
C ALA A 36 -14.19 25.19 3.13
N ARG A 37 -14.61 26.17 3.94
CA ARG A 37 -15.86 26.93 3.74
C ARG A 37 -15.98 27.59 2.36
N ASN A 38 -14.86 27.95 1.75
CA ASN A 38 -14.82 28.55 0.42
C ASN A 38 -14.85 27.53 -0.74
N ASN A 39 -14.95 26.22 -0.43
CA ASN A 39 -14.91 25.10 -1.37
C ASN A 39 -13.66 25.01 -2.28
N LYS A 40 -12.66 25.87 -2.07
CA LYS A 40 -11.46 25.94 -2.92
C LYS A 40 -10.41 24.90 -2.58
N MET A 41 -10.42 24.37 -1.36
CA MET A 41 -9.44 23.38 -0.90
C MET A 41 -10.08 22.32 -0.02
N THR A 42 -9.49 21.12 -0.02
CA THR A 42 -9.85 20.02 0.88
C THR A 42 -8.87 19.94 2.04
N LEU A 43 -9.18 19.13 3.06
CA LEU A 43 -8.27 18.86 4.16
C LEU A 43 -6.98 18.17 3.67
N MET A 44 -7.04 17.34 2.63
CA MET A 44 -5.86 16.77 1.98
C MET A 44 -4.94 17.86 1.39
N HIS A 45 -5.51 18.85 0.68
CA HIS A 45 -4.73 19.98 0.18
C HIS A 45 -4.07 20.77 1.31
N TYR A 46 -4.80 21.01 2.39
CA TYR A 46 -4.27 21.71 3.55
C TYR A 46 -3.15 20.92 4.22
N LEU A 47 -3.30 19.60 4.38
CA LEU A 47 -2.26 18.71 4.89
C LEU A 47 -1.00 18.80 4.03
N CYS A 48 -1.10 18.69 2.70
CA CYS A 48 0.06 18.80 1.82
C CYS A 48 0.77 20.16 1.95
N LYS A 49 0.02 21.28 2.09
CA LYS A 49 0.61 22.61 2.34
C LYS A 49 1.33 22.67 3.68
N LEU A 50 0.70 22.16 4.73
CA LEU A 50 1.28 22.15 6.08
C LEU A 50 2.58 21.33 6.12
N LEU A 51 2.58 20.16 5.48
CA LEU A 51 3.78 19.33 5.37
C LEU A 51 4.87 20.03 4.56
N ALA A 52 4.54 20.67 3.43
CA ALA A 52 5.51 21.43 2.66
C ALA A 52 6.19 22.55 3.47
N GLU A 53 5.46 23.18 4.39
CA GLU A 53 5.98 24.27 5.22
C GLU A 53 6.77 23.76 6.44
N LYS A 54 6.31 22.68 7.09
CA LYS A 54 6.81 22.27 8.41
C LYS A 54 7.65 21.00 8.40
N LEU A 55 7.37 20.07 7.48
CA LEU A 55 7.93 18.71 7.41
C LEU A 55 8.10 18.29 5.94
N PRO A 56 8.92 19.02 5.15
CA PRO A 56 9.04 18.80 3.71
C PRO A 56 9.57 17.40 3.36
N GLU A 57 10.31 16.76 4.26
CA GLU A 57 10.80 15.38 4.14
C GLU A 57 9.68 14.33 4.09
N LEU A 58 8.47 14.69 4.52
CA LEU A 58 7.30 13.80 4.43
C LEU A 58 6.53 13.97 3.12
N LEU A 59 6.90 14.90 2.24
CA LEU A 59 6.17 15.13 1.00
C LEU A 59 6.34 14.02 -0.03
N ASP A 60 7.41 13.24 0.04
CA ASP A 60 7.75 12.20 -0.92
C ASP A 60 7.80 10.80 -0.31
N PHE A 61 7.12 10.59 0.81
CA PHE A 61 6.94 9.27 1.44
C PHE A 61 6.38 8.23 0.46
N ASP A 62 5.68 8.66 -0.61
CA ASP A 62 5.18 7.76 -1.64
C ASP A 62 6.31 7.03 -2.39
N LYS A 63 7.54 7.56 -2.37
CA LYS A 63 8.73 6.93 -2.93
C LYS A 63 9.25 5.76 -2.10
N ASP A 64 8.92 5.69 -0.81
CA ASP A 64 9.28 4.55 0.04
C ASP A 64 8.31 3.38 -0.13
N LEU A 65 7.18 3.61 -0.81
CA LEU A 65 6.07 2.67 -0.98
C LEU A 65 5.99 2.13 -2.42
N ILE A 66 7.13 1.95 -3.09
CA ILE A 66 7.19 1.55 -4.52
C ILE A 66 6.46 0.23 -4.84
N HIS A 67 6.39 -0.69 -3.88
CA HIS A 67 5.74 -1.99 -4.06
C HIS A 67 4.26 -1.99 -3.70
N LEU A 68 3.73 -0.90 -3.14
CA LEU A 68 2.36 -0.86 -2.63
C LEU A 68 1.31 -1.15 -3.72
N GLU A 69 1.50 -0.60 -4.92
CA GLU A 69 0.61 -0.82 -6.07
C GLU A 69 0.66 -2.26 -6.61
N ALA A 70 1.82 -2.92 -6.51
CA ALA A 70 1.95 -4.32 -6.90
C ALA A 70 1.34 -5.23 -5.81
N ALA A 71 1.60 -4.90 -4.54
CA ALA A 71 1.08 -5.60 -3.39
C ALA A 71 -0.46 -5.58 -3.34
N SER A 72 -1.10 -4.46 -3.69
CA SER A 72 -2.57 -4.35 -3.71
C SER A 72 -3.26 -5.24 -4.74
N LYS A 73 -2.52 -5.82 -5.67
CA LYS A 73 -3.03 -6.74 -6.71
C LYS A 73 -2.91 -8.20 -6.30
N ILE A 74 -2.22 -8.50 -5.21
CA ILE A 74 -2.08 -9.86 -4.69
C ILE A 74 -3.39 -10.27 -4.04
N GLN A 75 -3.85 -11.48 -4.35
CA GLN A 75 -4.99 -12.10 -3.69
C GLN A 75 -4.49 -13.26 -2.84
N LEU A 76 -4.54 -13.12 -1.51
CA LEU A 76 -4.01 -14.12 -0.59
C LEU A 76 -4.76 -15.45 -0.68
N LYS A 77 -6.03 -15.40 -1.06
CA LYS A 77 -6.83 -16.60 -1.34
C LYS A 77 -6.26 -17.39 -2.52
N LEU A 78 -6.00 -16.74 -3.65
CA LEU A 78 -5.41 -17.41 -4.82
C LEU A 78 -4.02 -17.95 -4.49
N LEU A 79 -3.23 -17.19 -3.73
CA LEU A 79 -1.93 -17.65 -3.26
C LEU A 79 -2.03 -18.92 -2.39
N ALA A 80 -3.05 -19.02 -1.54
CA ALA A 80 -3.32 -20.22 -0.75
C ALA A 80 -3.70 -21.42 -1.63
N GLU A 81 -4.52 -21.20 -2.66
CA GLU A 81 -4.93 -22.23 -3.62
C GLU A 81 -3.72 -22.79 -4.39
N GLU A 82 -2.84 -21.92 -4.89
CA GLU A 82 -1.60 -22.31 -5.57
C GLU A 82 -0.66 -23.10 -4.64
N MET A 83 -0.50 -22.65 -3.38
CA MET A 83 0.29 -23.39 -2.38
C MET A 83 -0.26 -24.79 -2.10
N GLN A 84 -1.59 -24.91 -2.01
CA GLN A 84 -2.23 -26.20 -1.82
C GLN A 84 -2.03 -27.11 -3.05
N ALA A 85 -2.10 -26.55 -4.26
CA ALA A 85 -1.88 -27.31 -5.49
C ALA A 85 -0.44 -27.85 -5.56
N ILE A 86 0.55 -27.05 -5.19
CA ILE A 86 1.96 -27.46 -5.14
C ILE A 86 2.16 -28.61 -4.14
N ASN A 87 1.64 -28.49 -2.92
CA ASN A 87 1.75 -29.53 -1.90
C ASN A 87 1.11 -30.85 -2.37
N LYS A 88 -0.12 -30.78 -2.90
CA LYS A 88 -0.80 -31.96 -3.46
C LYS A 88 -0.06 -32.56 -4.66
N GLY A 89 0.58 -31.74 -5.47
CA GLY A 89 1.42 -32.19 -6.58
C GLY A 89 2.61 -33.00 -6.08
N LEU A 90 3.31 -32.50 -5.06
CA LEU A 90 4.43 -33.21 -4.46
C LEU A 90 4.00 -34.53 -3.80
N GLU A 91 2.91 -34.52 -3.02
CA GLU A 91 2.35 -35.73 -2.40
C GLU A 91 2.02 -36.82 -3.43
N LYS A 92 1.49 -36.44 -4.59
CA LYS A 92 1.23 -37.40 -5.68
C LYS A 92 2.51 -38.01 -6.23
N VAL A 93 3.57 -37.22 -6.40
CA VAL A 93 4.86 -37.70 -6.87
C VAL A 93 5.48 -38.68 -5.86
N GLU A 94 5.37 -38.40 -4.56
CA GLU A 94 5.78 -39.31 -3.49
C GLU A 94 4.99 -40.63 -3.52
N GLN A 95 3.66 -40.55 -3.72
CA GLN A 95 2.80 -41.73 -3.85
C GLN A 95 3.15 -42.59 -5.07
N GLU A 96 3.42 -41.98 -6.23
CA GLU A 96 3.85 -42.69 -7.44
C GLU A 96 5.20 -43.37 -7.23
N LEU A 97 6.16 -42.71 -6.56
CA LEU A 97 7.43 -43.34 -6.19
C LEU A 97 7.19 -44.57 -5.31
N ALA A 98 6.34 -44.47 -4.29
CA ALA A 98 6.00 -45.57 -3.40
C ALA A 98 5.30 -46.73 -4.15
N ALA A 99 4.34 -46.42 -5.03
CA ALA A 99 3.61 -47.42 -5.82
C ALA A 99 4.53 -48.17 -6.79
N SER A 100 5.50 -47.47 -7.40
CA SER A 100 6.40 -48.03 -8.41
C SER A 100 7.34 -49.15 -7.92
N VAL A 101 7.42 -49.37 -6.60
CA VAL A 101 8.12 -50.52 -6.01
C VAL A 101 7.52 -51.83 -6.49
N ASN A 102 6.20 -51.86 -6.74
CA ASN A 102 5.48 -53.05 -7.18
C ASN A 102 5.73 -53.43 -8.65
N ASP A 103 6.28 -52.51 -9.45
CA ASP A 103 6.56 -52.77 -10.88
C ASP A 103 7.82 -53.63 -11.10
N GLY A 104 8.61 -53.90 -10.05
CA GLY A 104 9.83 -54.69 -10.15
C GLY A 104 10.97 -53.96 -10.86
N ALA A 105 11.69 -54.65 -11.75
CA ALA A 105 12.93 -54.16 -12.35
C ALA A 105 12.71 -53.10 -13.46
N ILE A 106 11.54 -53.07 -14.10
CA ILE A 106 11.26 -52.16 -15.22
C ILE A 106 11.25 -50.69 -14.79
N SER A 107 10.90 -50.39 -13.54
CA SER A 107 10.82 -49.03 -13.01
C SER A 107 12.09 -48.57 -12.26
N VAL A 108 13.21 -49.31 -12.30
CA VAL A 108 14.47 -48.90 -11.62
C VAL A 108 14.95 -47.52 -12.08
N GLY A 109 14.95 -47.27 -13.39
CA GLY A 109 15.33 -45.96 -13.94
C GLY A 109 14.38 -44.84 -13.52
N PHE A 110 13.08 -45.13 -13.53
CA PHE A 110 12.02 -44.22 -13.09
C PHE A 110 12.18 -43.83 -11.61
N ARG A 111 12.35 -44.82 -10.71
CA ARG A 111 12.58 -44.59 -9.28
C ARG A 111 13.81 -43.73 -9.01
N LYS A 112 14.91 -43.97 -9.74
CA LYS A 112 16.14 -43.17 -9.61
C LYS A 112 15.90 -41.71 -10.01
N ALA A 113 15.21 -41.49 -11.13
CA ALA A 113 14.89 -40.14 -11.61
C ALA A 113 13.94 -39.41 -10.65
N LEU A 114 12.86 -40.06 -10.21
CA LEU A 114 11.91 -39.51 -9.25
C LEU A 114 12.54 -39.15 -7.91
N LYS A 115 13.40 -40.02 -7.37
CA LYS A 115 14.07 -39.74 -6.11
C LYS A 115 14.95 -38.50 -6.20
N SER A 116 15.74 -38.38 -7.29
CA SER A 116 16.55 -37.19 -7.52
C SER A 116 15.71 -35.91 -7.71
N PHE A 117 14.51 -36.03 -8.30
CA PHE A 117 13.58 -34.92 -8.41
C PHE A 117 13.02 -34.53 -7.04
N LEU A 118 12.54 -35.50 -6.25
CA LEU A 118 11.97 -35.28 -4.91
C LEU A 118 12.99 -34.65 -3.96
N ASP A 119 14.24 -35.13 -3.94
CA ASP A 119 15.31 -34.57 -3.10
C ASP A 119 15.45 -33.03 -3.30
N SER A 120 15.25 -32.56 -4.53
CA SER A 120 15.28 -31.13 -4.88
C SER A 120 13.95 -30.43 -4.60
N ALA A 121 12.84 -31.03 -5.06
CA ALA A 121 11.51 -30.45 -4.98
C ALA A 121 11.04 -30.26 -3.52
N GLU A 122 11.30 -31.23 -2.64
CA GLU A 122 10.98 -31.14 -1.22
C GLU A 122 11.67 -29.94 -0.55
N ALA A 123 12.94 -29.70 -0.87
CA ALA A 123 13.70 -28.57 -0.34
C ALA A 123 13.13 -27.23 -0.80
N VAL A 124 12.72 -27.13 -2.08
CA VAL A 124 12.07 -25.94 -2.65
C VAL A 124 10.70 -25.71 -2.01
N VAL A 125 9.86 -26.75 -1.94
CA VAL A 125 8.50 -26.65 -1.37
C VAL A 125 8.57 -26.29 0.11
N ARG A 126 9.49 -26.87 0.89
CA ARG A 126 9.69 -26.48 2.30
C ARG A 126 10.06 -25.00 2.45
N SER A 127 10.94 -24.50 1.59
CA SER A 127 11.33 -23.08 1.59
C SER A 127 10.14 -22.18 1.23
N LEU A 128 9.35 -22.60 0.24
CA LEU A 128 8.15 -21.89 -0.19
C LEU A 128 7.06 -21.84 0.91
N ILE A 129 6.85 -22.94 1.65
CA ILE A 129 5.93 -22.98 2.80
C ILE A 129 6.34 -21.97 3.88
N SER A 130 7.64 -21.89 4.17
CA SER A 130 8.17 -20.91 5.14
C SER A 130 7.88 -19.48 4.69
N LEU A 131 8.16 -19.17 3.42
CA LEU A 131 7.91 -17.84 2.85
C LEU A 131 6.42 -17.49 2.83
N TYR A 132 5.57 -18.42 2.41
CA TYR A 132 4.11 -18.25 2.44
C TYR A 132 3.59 -17.96 3.85
N SER A 133 4.08 -18.69 4.85
CA SER A 133 3.72 -18.48 6.25
C SER A 133 4.15 -17.09 6.75
N GLU A 134 5.31 -16.61 6.31
CA GLU A 134 5.78 -15.26 6.63
C GLU A 134 4.92 -14.17 5.99
N VAL A 135 4.53 -14.35 4.72
CA VAL A 135 3.60 -13.43 4.03
C VAL A 135 2.29 -13.31 4.79
N GLY A 136 1.70 -14.44 5.25
CA GLY A 136 0.48 -14.42 6.05
C GLY A 136 0.63 -13.64 7.36
N ARG A 137 1.72 -13.87 8.11
CA ARG A 137 2.00 -13.13 9.35
C ARG A 137 2.20 -11.63 9.10
N ASN A 138 2.91 -11.27 8.03
CA ASN A 138 3.17 -9.88 7.70
C ASN A 138 1.89 -9.15 7.26
N ALA A 139 1.02 -9.84 6.51
CA ALA A 139 -0.29 -9.34 6.13
C ALA A 139 -1.17 -9.03 7.35
N ASP A 140 -1.26 -9.96 8.31
CA ASP A 140 -2.00 -9.75 9.56
C ASP A 140 -1.39 -8.63 10.41
N SER A 141 -0.06 -8.61 10.52
CA SER A 141 0.67 -7.58 11.28
C SER A 141 0.44 -6.18 10.70
N LEU A 142 0.31 -6.06 9.37
CA LEU A 142 0.01 -4.77 8.72
C LEU A 142 -1.38 -4.26 9.11
N ALA A 143 -2.39 -5.12 9.11
CA ALA A 143 -3.74 -4.73 9.55
C ALA A 143 -3.73 -4.32 11.04
N GLN A 144 -3.09 -5.11 11.89
CA GLN A 144 -2.98 -4.85 13.33
C GLN A 144 -2.22 -3.55 13.63
N TYR A 145 -1.19 -3.23 12.86
CA TYR A 145 -0.43 -1.97 12.99
C TYR A 145 -1.34 -0.73 12.83
N PHE A 146 -2.32 -0.80 11.93
CA PHE A 146 -3.32 0.27 11.75
C PHE A 146 -4.52 0.15 12.70
N GLY A 147 -4.49 -0.75 13.68
CA GLY A 147 -5.58 -0.99 14.62
C GLY A 147 -6.79 -1.67 13.97
N GLU A 148 -6.60 -2.37 12.86
CA GLU A 148 -7.62 -3.11 12.16
C GLU A 148 -7.58 -4.60 12.54
N ASP A 149 -8.74 -5.26 12.46
CA ASP A 149 -8.87 -6.70 12.65
C ASP A 149 -8.64 -7.42 11.32
N PRO A 150 -7.60 -8.27 11.16
CA PRO A 150 -7.31 -8.97 9.91
C PRO A 150 -8.49 -9.80 9.38
N ALA A 151 -9.37 -10.31 10.26
CA ALA A 151 -10.55 -11.07 9.85
C ALA A 151 -11.64 -10.18 9.20
N ARG A 152 -11.62 -8.87 9.47
CA ARG A 152 -12.63 -7.90 9.00
C ARG A 152 -12.08 -6.91 7.98
N CYS A 153 -10.78 -6.65 8.02
CA CYS A 153 -10.06 -5.76 7.14
C CYS A 153 -8.83 -6.52 6.62
N PRO A 154 -9.01 -7.40 5.62
CA PRO A 154 -7.93 -8.23 5.11
C PRO A 154 -6.89 -7.37 4.38
N PHE A 155 -5.73 -7.98 4.13
CA PHE A 155 -4.59 -7.36 3.46
C PHE A 155 -4.95 -6.56 2.19
N GLU A 156 -5.81 -7.13 1.34
CA GLU A 156 -6.26 -6.51 0.09
C GLU A 156 -7.01 -5.20 0.36
N GLN A 157 -7.81 -5.15 1.42
CA GLN A 157 -8.53 -3.95 1.82
C GLN A 157 -7.57 -2.89 2.38
N VAL A 158 -6.64 -3.30 3.25
CA VAL A 158 -5.64 -2.40 3.84
C VAL A 158 -4.78 -1.76 2.75
N THR A 159 -4.21 -2.56 1.86
CA THR A 159 -3.38 -2.09 0.75
C THR A 159 -4.17 -1.22 -0.23
N SER A 160 -5.42 -1.57 -0.54
CA SER A 160 -6.31 -0.75 -1.37
C SER A 160 -6.55 0.65 -0.76
N ILE A 161 -6.85 0.73 0.55
CA ILE A 161 -7.03 2.03 1.22
C ILE A 161 -5.75 2.86 1.16
N LEU A 162 -4.60 2.23 1.40
CA LEU A 162 -3.30 2.91 1.34
C LEU A 162 -2.98 3.42 -0.08
N VAL A 163 -3.23 2.63 -1.12
CA VAL A 163 -3.08 3.05 -2.52
C VAL A 163 -3.93 4.28 -2.82
N ILE A 164 -5.21 4.24 -2.45
CA ILE A 164 -6.13 5.35 -2.67
C ILE A 164 -5.64 6.60 -1.94
N PHE A 165 -5.24 6.47 -0.66
CA PHE A 165 -4.69 7.58 0.13
C PHE A 165 -3.43 8.19 -0.52
N VAL A 166 -2.47 7.36 -0.94
CA VAL A 166 -1.24 7.81 -1.61
C VAL A 166 -1.58 8.57 -2.89
N ASN A 167 -2.50 8.05 -3.71
CA ASN A 167 -2.91 8.70 -4.94
C ASN A 167 -3.63 10.04 -4.70
N MET A 168 -4.51 10.09 -3.70
CA MET A 168 -5.15 11.35 -3.27
C MET A 168 -4.12 12.37 -2.81
N PHE A 169 -3.14 11.94 -2.00
CA PHE A 169 -2.08 12.81 -1.49
C PHE A 169 -1.25 13.40 -2.63
N LYS A 170 -0.76 12.55 -3.55
CA LYS A 170 0.04 12.98 -4.71
C LYS A 170 -0.73 13.99 -5.56
N LYS A 171 -2.00 13.69 -5.86
CA LYS A 171 -2.86 14.59 -6.62
C LYS A 171 -2.98 15.96 -5.96
N SER A 172 -3.30 16.01 -4.66
CA SER A 172 -3.42 17.28 -3.92
C SER A 172 -2.10 18.04 -3.79
N ARG A 173 -0.97 17.33 -3.63
CA ARG A 173 0.38 17.92 -3.66
C ARG A 173 0.65 18.61 -5.01
N ASP A 174 0.37 17.92 -6.11
CA ASP A 174 0.63 18.43 -7.46
C ASP A 174 -0.33 19.57 -7.84
N GLU A 175 -1.59 19.53 -7.39
CA GLU A 175 -2.56 20.63 -7.52
C GLU A 175 -2.15 21.88 -6.73
N ASN A 176 -1.62 21.71 -5.52
CA ASN A 176 -1.04 22.80 -4.74
C ASN A 176 0.16 23.44 -5.45
N ALA A 177 1.10 22.62 -5.94
CA ALA A 177 2.29 23.11 -6.64
C ALA A 177 1.91 23.94 -7.88
N ARG A 178 0.94 23.45 -8.68
CA ARG A 178 0.42 24.17 -9.85
C ARG A 178 -0.22 25.51 -9.48
N THR A 179 -0.94 25.57 -8.36
CA THR A 179 -1.57 26.81 -7.89
C THR A 179 -0.51 27.84 -7.49
N VAL A 180 0.51 27.42 -6.73
CA VAL A 180 1.63 28.30 -6.33
C VAL A 180 2.38 28.82 -7.55
N GLU A 181 2.66 27.97 -8.54
CA GLU A 181 3.33 28.39 -9.77
C GLU A 181 2.48 29.39 -10.58
N ALA A 182 1.18 29.16 -10.69
CA ALA A 182 0.26 30.05 -11.39
C ALA A 182 0.15 31.43 -10.71
N GLU A 183 0.07 31.46 -9.37
CA GLU A 183 0.06 32.70 -8.58
C GLU A 183 1.36 33.48 -8.75
N LYS A 184 2.51 32.80 -8.71
CA LYS A 184 3.83 33.43 -8.94
C LYS A 184 3.91 34.06 -10.33
N LYS A 185 3.51 33.33 -11.38
CA LYS A 185 3.48 33.84 -12.77
C LYS A 185 2.54 35.04 -12.92
N LYS A 186 1.39 35.04 -12.24
CA LYS A 186 0.46 36.16 -12.26
C LYS A 186 1.07 37.41 -11.61
N MET A 187 1.69 37.27 -10.43
CA MET A 187 2.36 38.37 -9.74
C MET A 187 3.53 38.93 -10.56
N GLU A 188 4.30 38.09 -11.24
CA GLU A 188 5.40 38.52 -12.12
C GLU A 188 4.89 39.32 -13.33
N LYS A 189 3.80 38.88 -13.96
CA LYS A 189 3.15 39.63 -15.06
C LYS A 189 2.61 40.98 -14.58
N GLU A 190 1.94 41.03 -13.44
CA GLU A 190 1.41 42.28 -12.87
C GLU A 190 2.53 43.27 -12.53
N LYS A 191 3.64 42.78 -11.94
CA LYS A 191 4.84 43.60 -11.68
C LYS A 191 5.45 44.14 -12.97
N ALA A 192 5.59 43.31 -14.00
CA ALA A 192 6.13 43.71 -15.30
C ALA A 192 5.24 44.79 -15.97
N SER A 193 3.92 44.62 -15.95
CA SER A 193 2.98 45.60 -16.50
C SER A 193 3.02 46.94 -15.74
N MET A 194 3.13 46.92 -14.41
CA MET A 194 3.28 48.16 -13.62
C MET A 194 4.61 48.87 -13.87
N SER A 195 5.71 48.13 -14.12
CA SER A 195 7.01 48.76 -14.45
C SER A 195 7.02 49.38 -15.84
N THR A 196 6.34 48.79 -16.83
CA THR A 196 6.24 49.37 -18.19
C THR A 196 5.45 50.68 -18.19
N ILE A 197 4.38 50.77 -17.39
CA ILE A 197 3.56 51.98 -17.28
C ILE A 197 4.38 53.14 -16.67
N LYS A 198 5.19 52.88 -15.63
CA LYS A 198 6.02 53.91 -14.97
C LYS A 198 7.24 54.38 -15.78
N GLY A 199 7.68 53.63 -16.79
CA GLY A 199 8.78 54.03 -17.67
C GLY A 199 8.35 54.82 -18.91
N SER A 200 7.05 55.08 -19.04
CA SER A 200 6.43 55.77 -20.19
C SER A 200 5.99 57.20 -19.87
N GLU A 201 6.18 57.66 -18.63
CA GLU A 201 5.95 59.02 -18.13
C GLU A 201 7.28 59.76 -17.95
#